data_AF-A0A522W8C7-F1
#
_entry.id   AF-A0A522W8C7-F1
#
_cell.length_a   1.000
_cell.length_b   1.000
_cell.length_c   1.000
_cell.angle_alpha   90.00
_cell.angle_beta   90.00
_cell.angle_gamma   90.00
#
_symmetry.space_group_name_H-M   'P 1'
#
loop_
_entity.id
_entity.type
_entity.pdbx_description
1 polymer ?
#
loop_
_entity_poly.entity_id
_entity_poly.type
_entity_poly.pdbx_seq_one_letter_code
_entity_poly.pdbx_strand_id
1 'polypeptide(L)'
;MATLLKDKAEILCDDRMIVRRNDGGFKIHGTWSHGDVPEVSASSAPLKAIFFLEKAKENRATLIEDKREMSSRLLACLIRPFVTADWWEKTLSLIERIAAEVPGYILEFEKSKKVVDLLERL
;
A
#
# COMPACT_ATOMS: atom_id res chain seq x y z
N MET A 1 -6.78 10.12 4.37
CA MET A 1 -6.41 10.09 2.95
C MET A 1 -7.48 9.38 2.13
N ALA A 2 -7.80 8.11 2.45
CA ALA A 2 -8.76 7.29 1.69
C ALA A 2 -10.09 7.99 1.34
N THR A 3 -10.69 8.74 2.28
CA THR A 3 -11.96 9.45 2.05
C THR A 3 -11.89 10.53 0.97
N LEU A 4 -10.71 11.07 0.65
CA LEU A 4 -10.54 12.06 -0.43
C LEU A 4 -10.75 11.43 -1.82
N LEU A 5 -10.69 10.10 -1.92
CA LEU A 5 -10.81 9.33 -3.17
C LEU A 5 -12.20 8.70 -3.37
N LYS A 6 -13.15 8.86 -2.44
CA LYS A 6 -14.46 8.15 -2.48
C LYS A 6 -15.23 8.30 -3.80
N ASP A 7 -15.14 9.47 -4.44
CA ASP A 7 -15.87 9.76 -5.68
C ASP A 7 -15.12 9.25 -6.94
N LYS A 8 -13.91 8.71 -6.77
CA LYS A 8 -12.96 8.37 -7.85
C LYS A 8 -12.46 6.93 -7.79
N ALA A 9 -12.56 6.28 -6.63
CA ALA A 9 -12.07 4.92 -6.41
C ALA A 9 -12.91 4.18 -5.36
N GLU A 10 -12.90 2.85 -5.46
CA GLU A 10 -13.43 1.97 -4.41
C GLU A 10 -12.44 1.89 -3.24
N ILE A 11 -12.94 2.06 -2.01
CA ILE A 11 -12.16 1.83 -0.80
C ILE A 11 -12.31 0.35 -0.41
N LEU A 12 -11.21 -0.40 -0.47
CA LEU A 12 -11.21 -1.82 -0.07
C LEU A 12 -11.20 -2.00 1.45
N CYS A 13 -10.30 -1.28 2.13
CA CYS A 13 -10.15 -1.18 3.58
C CYS A 13 -9.11 -0.09 3.85
N ASP A 14 -9.17 0.61 4.99
CA ASP A 14 -8.26 1.70 5.34
C ASP A 14 -7.16 1.32 6.36
N ASP A 15 -7.28 0.18 7.03
CA ASP A 15 -6.29 -0.31 8.01
C ASP A 15 -5.58 -1.57 7.48
N ARG A 16 -6.21 -2.73 7.60
CA ARG A 16 -5.54 -4.02 7.31
C ARG A 16 -5.93 -4.56 5.97
N MET A 17 -4.95 -4.70 5.09
CA MET A 17 -5.11 -5.32 3.77
C MET A 17 -4.28 -6.59 3.65
N ILE A 18 -4.72 -7.49 2.77
CA ILE A 18 -3.98 -8.72 2.48
C ILE A 18 -3.35 -8.59 1.09
N VAL A 19 -2.04 -8.78 1.00
CA VAL A 19 -1.32 -8.90 -0.26
C VAL A 19 -1.07 -10.38 -0.55
N ARG A 20 -1.37 -10.81 -1.79
CA ARG A 20 -1.06 -12.15 -2.29
C ARG A 20 -0.38 -12.05 -3.64
N ARG A 21 0.44 -13.04 -3.96
CA ARG A 21 1.00 -13.25 -5.29
C ARG A 21 0.31 -14.44 -5.94
N ASN A 22 -0.06 -14.30 -7.22
CA ASN A 22 -0.53 -15.39 -8.08
C ASN A 22 0.17 -15.29 -9.46
N ASP A 23 -0.23 -16.12 -10.42
CA ASP A 23 0.36 -16.15 -11.76
C ASP A 23 0.21 -14.82 -12.52
N GLY A 24 -0.78 -14.00 -12.15
CA GLY A 24 -1.03 -12.66 -12.72
C GLY A 24 -0.33 -11.51 -11.98
N GLY A 25 0.54 -11.80 -11.01
CA GLY A 25 1.27 -10.81 -10.22
C GLY A 25 0.72 -10.61 -8.81
N PHE A 26 0.89 -9.39 -8.28
CA PHE A 26 0.42 -9.04 -6.94
C PHE A 26 -1.03 -8.56 -6.95
N LYS A 27 -1.80 -9.04 -5.96
CA LYS A 27 -3.17 -8.62 -5.73
C LYS A 27 -3.35 -8.18 -4.27
N ILE A 28 -4.10 -7.10 -4.09
CA ILE A 28 -4.60 -6.64 -2.79
C ILE A 28 -6.05 -7.07 -2.61
N HIS A 29 -6.37 -7.47 -1.39
CA HIS A 29 -7.71 -7.86 -0.99
C HIS A 29 -8.15 -7.01 0.20
N GLY A 30 -9.36 -6.44 0.11
CA GLY A 30 -9.98 -5.78 1.24
C GLY A 30 -10.29 -6.77 2.36
N THR A 31 -10.42 -6.25 3.58
CA THR A 31 -10.80 -7.02 4.76
C THR A 31 -11.90 -6.27 5.53
N TRP A 32 -12.56 -6.95 6.46
CA TRP A 32 -13.55 -6.34 7.34
C TRP A 32 -12.93 -5.48 8.46
N SER A 33 -11.60 -5.51 8.61
CA SER A 33 -10.87 -4.87 9.70
C SER A 33 -10.55 -3.41 9.36
N HIS A 34 -11.58 -2.57 9.31
CA HIS A 34 -11.41 -1.14 9.10
C HIS A 34 -10.92 -0.40 10.36
N GLY A 35 -10.29 0.74 10.14
CA GLY A 35 -9.91 1.71 11.16
C GLY A 35 -10.93 2.86 11.20
N ASP A 36 -10.50 4.03 10.74
CA ASP A 36 -11.24 5.30 10.83
C ASP A 36 -12.38 5.41 9.82
N VAL A 37 -12.31 4.65 8.71
CA VAL A 37 -13.24 4.71 7.59
C VAL A 37 -14.15 3.49 7.61
N PRO A 38 -15.49 3.61 7.71
CA PRO A 38 -16.37 2.46 7.85
C PRO A 38 -16.51 1.62 6.56
N GLU A 39 -16.10 2.16 5.42
CA GLU A 39 -16.14 1.45 4.14
C GLU A 39 -15.17 0.27 4.08
N VAL A 40 -15.73 -0.92 3.88
CA VAL A 40 -14.99 -2.16 3.61
C VAL A 40 -15.56 -2.84 2.37
N SER A 41 -14.71 -3.54 1.62
CA SER A 41 -15.12 -4.31 0.46
C SER A 41 -14.43 -5.67 0.42
N ALA A 42 -15.16 -6.70 -0.01
CA ALA A 42 -14.61 -8.02 -0.29
C ALA A 42 -13.92 -8.09 -1.68
N SER A 43 -13.96 -6.99 -2.44
CA SER A 43 -13.30 -6.87 -3.73
C SER A 43 -11.77 -6.99 -3.61
N SER A 44 -11.14 -7.18 -4.76
CA SER A 44 -9.69 -7.25 -4.86
C SER A 44 -9.22 -6.62 -6.15
N ALA A 45 -8.04 -6.02 -6.12
CA ALA A 45 -7.46 -5.29 -7.24
C ALA A 45 -5.98 -5.67 -7.44
N PRO A 46 -5.43 -5.56 -8.65
CA PRO A 46 -3.99 -5.66 -8.88
C PRO A 46 -3.24 -4.60 -8.06
N LEU A 47 -2.14 -4.98 -7.43
CA LEU A 47 -1.26 -4.03 -6.73
C LEU A 47 -0.29 -3.41 -7.72
N LYS A 48 -0.58 -2.17 -8.14
CA LYS A 48 0.21 -1.46 -9.17
C LYS A 48 1.22 -0.46 -8.62
N ALA A 49 0.97 0.10 -7.43
CA ALA A 49 1.89 1.01 -6.76
C ALA A 49 1.62 1.01 -5.25
N ILE A 50 2.63 1.42 -4.47
CA ILE A 50 2.53 1.63 -3.02
C ILE A 50 3.00 3.04 -2.70
N PHE A 51 2.23 3.79 -1.90
CA PHE A 51 2.57 5.15 -1.48
C PHE A 51 2.75 5.20 0.04
N PHE A 52 3.94 5.57 0.49
CA PHE A 52 4.23 5.82 1.91
C PHE A 52 3.99 7.30 2.20
N LEU A 53 3.04 7.58 3.09
CA LEU A 53 2.64 8.95 3.38
C LEU A 53 3.67 9.66 4.28
N GLU A 54 4.07 10.86 3.87
CA GLU A 54 4.86 11.78 4.68
C GLU A 54 4.15 13.14 4.74
N LYS A 55 4.07 13.72 5.94
CA LYS A 55 3.42 15.02 6.12
C LYS A 55 4.29 16.12 5.52
N ALA A 56 3.73 16.90 4.60
CA ALA A 56 4.43 17.99 3.94
C ALA A 56 3.51 19.22 3.75
N LYS A 57 4.07 20.29 3.19
CA LYS A 57 3.33 21.50 2.83
C LYS A 57 2.80 21.47 1.39
N GLU A 58 3.32 20.57 0.56
CA GLU A 58 3.00 20.45 -0.85
C GLU A 58 2.89 18.96 -1.20
N ASN A 59 2.12 18.64 -2.24
CA ASN A 59 1.99 17.26 -2.72
C ASN A 59 3.11 16.91 -3.70
N ARG A 60 3.88 15.86 -3.40
CA ARG A 60 4.92 15.33 -4.29
C ARG A 60 5.04 13.82 -4.13
N ALA A 61 5.18 13.11 -5.24
CA ALA A 61 5.45 11.68 -5.26
C ALA A 61 6.87 11.45 -5.77
N THR A 62 7.72 10.86 -4.94
CA THR A 62 9.11 10.55 -5.28
C THR A 62 9.28 9.04 -5.33
N LEU A 63 9.76 8.51 -6.45
CA LEU A 63 10.00 7.08 -6.60
C LEU A 63 11.10 6.62 -5.62
N ILE A 64 10.88 5.50 -4.95
CA ILE A 64 11.88 4.84 -4.12
C ILE A 64 12.69 3.90 -5.01
N GLU A 65 13.90 4.30 -5.40
CA GLU A 65 14.78 3.48 -6.23
C GLU A 65 15.51 2.40 -5.43
N ASP A 66 15.80 2.66 -4.14
CA ASP A 66 16.46 1.69 -3.28
C ASP A 66 15.47 0.63 -2.78
N LYS A 67 15.64 -0.59 -3.29
CA LYS A 67 14.84 -1.77 -2.89
C LYS A 67 14.97 -2.11 -1.40
N ARG A 68 16.10 -1.75 -0.76
CA ARG A 68 16.27 -1.94 0.69
C ARG A 68 15.41 -0.97 1.48
N GLU A 69 15.34 0.30 1.06
CA GLU A 69 14.42 1.26 1.64
C GLU A 69 12.97 0.79 1.48
N MET A 70 12.59 0.35 0.27
CA MET A 70 11.26 -0.18 -0.01
C MET A 70 10.92 -1.36 0.91
N SER A 71 11.84 -2.33 1.05
CA SER A 71 11.66 -3.49 1.93
C SER A 71 11.53 -3.10 3.40
N SER A 72 12.34 -2.14 3.86
CA SER A 72 12.29 -1.64 5.24
C SER A 72 10.95 -0.99 5.56
N ARG A 73 10.43 -0.15 4.65
CA ARG A 73 9.12 0.50 4.81
C ARG A 73 7.97 -0.50 4.78
N LEU A 74 8.02 -1.52 3.91
CA LEU A 74 7.05 -2.61 3.90
C LEU A 74 7.06 -3.41 5.22
N LEU A 75 8.25 -3.72 5.74
CA LEU A 75 8.40 -4.40 7.03
C LEU A 75 7.80 -3.59 8.18
N ALA A 76 7.95 -2.26 8.15
CA ALA A 76 7.36 -1.38 9.15
C ALA A 76 5.81 -1.37 9.14
N CYS A 77 5.19 -1.71 8.00
CA CYS A 77 3.74 -1.79 7.84
C CYS A 77 3.18 -3.22 8.03
N LEU A 78 4.03 -4.20 8.27
CA LEU A 78 3.64 -5.60 8.34
C LEU A 78 2.97 -5.92 9.69
N ILE A 79 1.73 -6.39 9.64
CA ILE A 79 1.03 -6.94 10.82
C ILE A 79 1.18 -8.46 10.84
N ARG A 80 1.62 -9.02 11.97
CA ARG A 80 1.97 -10.44 12.10
C ARG A 80 1.19 -11.15 13.19
N PRO A 81 0.21 -12.01 12.85
CA PRO A 81 -0.32 -12.99 13.77
C PRO A 81 0.56 -14.26 13.72
N PHE A 82 1.24 -14.57 14.83
CA PHE A 82 2.09 -15.76 15.06
C PHE A 82 3.43 -15.80 14.29
N VAL A 83 4.43 -16.40 14.96
CA VAL A 83 5.85 -16.25 14.60
C VAL A 83 6.53 -17.61 14.57
N THR A 84 6.55 -18.27 13.42
CA THR A 84 7.46 -19.39 13.12
C THR A 84 8.54 -18.93 12.14
N ALA A 85 9.66 -19.66 12.10
CA ALA A 85 10.77 -19.37 11.19
C ALA A 85 10.35 -19.49 9.71
N ASP A 86 9.61 -20.55 9.35
CA ASP A 86 9.16 -20.78 7.97
C ASP A 86 8.19 -19.68 7.50
N TRP A 87 7.38 -19.13 8.39
CA TRP A 87 6.51 -17.99 8.08
C TRP A 87 7.30 -16.70 7.87
N TRP A 88 8.39 -16.49 8.62
CA TRP A 88 9.30 -15.37 8.39
C TRP A 88 9.95 -15.46 7.01
N GLU A 89 10.49 -16.62 6.64
CA GLU A 89 11.12 -16.82 5.33
C GLU A 89 10.15 -16.52 4.19
N LYS A 90 8.92 -17.03 4.26
CA LYS A 90 7.87 -16.75 3.27
C LYS A 90 7.51 -15.27 3.21
N THR A 91 7.41 -14.61 4.37
CA THR A 91 7.05 -13.20 4.44
C THR A 91 8.16 -12.30 3.89
N LEU A 92 9.41 -12.55 4.25
CA LEU A 92 10.56 -11.81 3.74
C LEU A 92 10.70 -12.00 2.23
N SER A 93 10.55 -13.23 1.74
CA SER A 93 10.55 -13.50 0.29
C SER A 93 9.43 -12.76 -0.44
N LEU A 94 8.23 -12.67 0.15
CA LEU A 94 7.14 -11.89 -0.43
C LEU A 94 7.47 -10.40 -0.47
N ILE A 95 8.01 -9.84 0.61
CA ILE A 95 8.40 -8.42 0.70
C ILE A 95 9.48 -8.08 -0.33
N GLU A 96 10.51 -8.91 -0.45
CA GLU A 96 11.57 -8.73 -1.45
C GLU A 96 11.02 -8.70 -2.87
N ARG A 97 10.08 -9.60 -3.18
CA ARG A 97 9.42 -9.64 -4.50
C ARG A 97 8.55 -8.41 -4.74
N ILE A 98 7.80 -7.94 -3.74
CA ILE A 98 7.03 -6.69 -3.85
C ILE A 98 7.98 -5.53 -4.11
N ALA A 99 9.05 -5.40 -3.33
CA ALA A 99 10.05 -4.33 -3.48
C ALA A 99 10.78 -4.36 -4.83
N ALA A 100 10.86 -5.52 -5.48
CA ALA A 100 11.49 -5.67 -6.79
C ALA A 100 10.56 -5.39 -7.97
N GLU A 101 9.25 -5.65 -7.82
CA GLU A 101 8.29 -5.70 -8.95
C GLU A 101 7.21 -4.61 -8.89
N VAL A 102 6.93 -4.04 -7.70
CA VAL A 102 5.89 -3.01 -7.52
C VAL A 102 6.56 -1.65 -7.23
N PRO A 103 6.28 -0.60 -8.02
CA PRO A 103 6.82 0.72 -7.77
C PRO A 103 6.31 1.28 -6.43
N GLY A 104 7.25 1.73 -5.61
CA GLY A 104 6.99 2.39 -4.33
C GLY A 104 7.32 3.87 -4.40
N TYR A 105 6.51 4.71 -3.75
CA TYR A 105 6.70 6.16 -3.72
C TYR A 105 6.64 6.67 -2.29
N ILE A 106 7.46 7.68 -2.00
CA ILE A 106 7.19 8.59 -0.89
C ILE A 106 6.20 9.63 -1.38
N LEU A 107 5.04 9.73 -0.73
CA LEU A 107 4.01 10.71 -1.01
C LEU A 107 4.02 11.77 0.09
N GLU A 108 4.71 12.87 -0.19
CA GLU A 108 4.60 14.10 0.57
C GLU A 108 3.19 14.66 0.38
N PHE A 109 2.50 14.96 1.48
CA PHE A 109 1.05 15.19 1.46
C PHE A 109 0.62 16.40 2.30
N GLU A 110 -0.07 17.36 1.66
CA GLU A 110 -0.58 18.60 2.28
C GLU A 110 -1.99 18.48 2.91
N LYS A 111 -2.59 17.28 2.96
CA LYS A 111 -3.97 17.02 3.42
C LYS A 111 -5.06 17.81 2.65
N SER A 112 -4.96 17.85 1.32
CA SER A 112 -5.98 18.46 0.43
C SER A 112 -6.38 17.53 -0.73
N LYS A 113 -7.50 17.82 -1.39
CA LYS A 113 -7.96 17.06 -2.58
C LYS A 113 -7.03 17.18 -3.80
N LYS A 114 -6.10 18.14 -3.81
CA LYS A 114 -5.13 18.32 -4.92
C LYS A 114 -4.23 17.09 -5.14
N VAL A 115 -4.10 16.23 -4.13
CA VAL A 115 -3.35 14.97 -4.25
C VAL A 115 -3.97 14.04 -5.29
N VAL A 116 -5.28 14.12 -5.53
CA VAL A 116 -5.97 13.28 -6.51
C VAL A 116 -5.46 13.55 -7.91
N ASP A 117 -5.26 14.83 -8.26
CA ASP A 117 -4.72 15.23 -9.57
C ASP A 117 -3.28 14.74 -9.77
N LEU A 118 -2.50 14.62 -8.69
CA LEU A 118 -1.14 14.06 -8.73
C LEU A 118 -1.20 12.54 -8.99
N LEU A 119 -2.10 11.83 -8.32
CA LEU A 119 -2.26 10.39 -8.46
C LEU A 119 -2.79 9.98 -9.84
N GLU A 120 -3.68 10.77 -10.44
CA GLU A 120 -4.22 10.51 -11.78
C GLU A 120 -3.16 10.65 -12.91
N ARG A 121 -2.01 11.27 -12.63
CA ARG A 121 -0.91 11.48 -13.60
C ARG A 121 0.19 10.42 -13.54
N LEU A 122 0.17 9.55 -12.53
CA LEU A 122 1.14 8.48 -12.30
C LEU A 122 0.63 7.15 -12.87
#